data_AF-A0A1Y1YF32-F1
#
_entry.id   AF-A0A1Y1YF32-F1
#
_cell.length_a   1.000
_cell.length_b   1.000
_cell.length_c   1.000
_cell.angle_alpha   90.00
_cell.angle_beta   90.00
_cell.angle_gamma   90.00
#
_symmetry.space_group_name_H-M   'P 1'
#
loop_
_entity.id
_entity.type
_entity.pdbx_description
1 polymer ?
#
loop_
_entity_poly.entity_id
_entity_poly.type
_entity_poly.pdbx_seq_one_letter_code
_entity_poly.pdbx_strand_id
1 'polypeptide(L)'
;MEEVPPYSPTVSPTERRLPREYVPPRETDPRWWQVEDEEDEAALMRPRNPTEPQQRHASTSLSSSQPLSPLHPQSQSQSPRNRAAAKLPPTLTCNPELPPAYSSLDALAHSFRLSAPLVYATKTSQTPRYQVMQEFTRSGRPWRLNIRRLMPRESRANSLSTPISSSSTSTSASTATAPPAPTPHPRIRYDEDGTMYTMTSHEMRGLRSSTLGGIIRLETGSSLLSGKWIKVLHVTKNRRKDSMNAENEARMQRYGYHEDEEWDKRVVFCVRRGRWEDGEGRGVAVEMETQAEEGKGSSREFEILGEVTGPRRDLLVSCWVWKTWVLEGLRWEGDVKGW
;
A
#
# COMPACT_ATOMS: atom_id res chain seq x y z
N MET A 1 46.36 13.90 9.82
CA MET A 1 45.84 12.56 9.51
C MET A 1 44.44 12.52 10.08
N GLU A 2 43.44 12.77 9.24
CA GLU A 2 42.03 12.73 9.63
C GLU A 2 41.54 11.30 9.49
N GLU A 3 41.18 10.70 10.62
CA GLU A 3 40.69 9.33 10.72
C GLU A 3 39.18 9.34 10.41
N VAL A 4 38.83 8.78 9.25
CA VAL A 4 37.43 8.69 8.80
C VAL A 4 36.75 7.53 9.52
N PRO A 5 35.54 7.69 10.09
CA PRO A 5 34.87 6.64 10.83
C PRO A 5 34.35 5.51 9.91
N PRO A 6 34.38 4.24 10.36
CA PRO A 6 33.98 3.09 9.56
C PRO A 6 32.47 2.84 9.73
N TYR A 7 31.64 3.38 8.84
CA TYR A 7 30.27 2.87 8.68
C TYR A 7 29.89 2.87 7.20
N SER A 8 29.87 1.66 6.61
CA SER A 8 29.16 1.36 5.38
C SER A 8 28.12 0.28 5.70
N PRO A 9 26.81 0.54 5.64
CA PRO A 9 25.82 -0.51 5.74
C PRO A 9 25.68 -1.18 4.36
N THR A 10 26.58 -2.12 4.06
CA THR A 10 26.39 -3.06 2.95
C THR A 10 25.43 -4.17 3.38
N VAL A 11 24.15 -3.84 3.51
CA VAL A 11 23.10 -4.86 3.66
C VAL A 11 22.91 -5.52 2.29
N SER A 12 23.24 -6.81 2.23
CA SER A 12 23.19 -7.60 1.00
C SER A 12 21.74 -7.73 0.50
N PRO A 13 21.46 -7.56 -0.81
CA PRO A 13 20.11 -7.61 -1.36
C PRO A 13 19.42 -8.99 -1.26
N THR A 14 20.14 -10.03 -0.86
CA THR A 14 19.68 -11.43 -0.87
C THR A 14 18.91 -11.85 0.40
N GLU A 15 18.90 -11.05 1.47
CA GLU A 15 18.33 -11.42 2.77
C GLU A 15 16.92 -10.89 3.07
N ARG A 16 16.24 -10.30 2.08
CA ARG A 16 14.84 -9.88 2.22
C ARG A 16 13.90 -11.07 2.11
N ARG A 17 13.86 -11.91 3.15
CA ARG A 17 12.79 -12.91 3.33
C ARG A 17 11.52 -12.18 3.74
N LEU A 18 10.46 -12.36 2.95
CA LEU A 18 9.10 -11.89 3.27
C LEU A 18 8.68 -12.43 4.66
N PRO A 19 7.84 -11.68 5.42
CA PRO A 19 7.12 -12.25 6.55
C PRO A 19 6.38 -13.52 6.12
N ARG A 20 6.44 -14.58 6.93
CA ARG A 20 5.82 -15.90 6.63
C ARG A 20 4.32 -15.85 6.34
N GLU A 21 3.66 -14.74 6.66
CA GLU A 21 2.22 -14.52 6.52
C GLU A 21 1.81 -13.97 5.16
N TYR A 22 2.76 -13.48 4.33
CA TYR A 22 2.44 -13.13 2.95
C TYR A 22 2.48 -14.39 2.08
N VAL A 23 1.34 -15.07 1.98
CA VAL A 23 1.12 -16.10 0.97
C VAL A 23 0.65 -15.39 -0.30
N PRO A 24 1.50 -15.26 -1.34
CA PRO A 24 1.02 -14.78 -2.62
C PRO A 24 -0.09 -15.72 -3.10
N PRO A 25 -1.20 -15.22 -3.67
CA PRO A 25 -2.21 -16.08 -4.26
C PRO A 25 -1.55 -17.03 -5.26
N ARG A 26 -1.87 -18.32 -5.15
CA ARG A 26 -1.39 -19.36 -6.07
C ARG A 26 -1.74 -18.92 -7.49
N GLU A 27 -0.77 -19.00 -8.39
CA GLU A 27 -0.95 -18.76 -9.82
C GLU A 27 -2.04 -19.70 -10.35
N THR A 28 -3.28 -19.20 -10.40
CA THR A 28 -4.29 -19.71 -11.32
C THR A 28 -3.89 -19.29 -12.72
N ASP A 29 -3.93 -20.26 -13.63
CA ASP A 29 -3.54 -20.19 -15.05
C ASP A 29 -3.68 -18.78 -15.67
N PRO A 30 -2.60 -18.14 -16.16
CA PRO A 30 -2.65 -16.81 -16.76
C PRO A 30 -3.52 -16.72 -18.04
N ARG A 31 -4.03 -17.85 -18.54
CA ARG A 31 -4.92 -17.91 -19.70
C ARG A 31 -6.27 -17.23 -19.55
N TRP A 32 -6.75 -16.94 -18.34
CA TRP A 32 -8.07 -16.31 -18.17
C TRP A 32 -8.10 -14.81 -18.48
N TRP A 33 -6.96 -14.13 -18.64
CA TRP A 33 -6.90 -12.68 -18.85
C TRP A 33 -6.46 -12.25 -20.25
N GLN A 34 -6.09 -13.18 -21.13
CA GLN A 34 -5.78 -12.89 -22.54
C GLN A 34 -6.99 -13.04 -23.47
N VAL A 35 -8.09 -13.66 -23.02
CA VAL A 35 -9.16 -14.08 -23.92
C VAL A 35 -10.15 -12.96 -24.27
N GLU A 36 -10.33 -11.94 -23.42
CA GLU A 36 -11.39 -10.93 -23.70
C GLU A 36 -10.96 -9.80 -24.66
N ASP A 37 -9.67 -9.47 -24.78
CA ASP A 37 -9.24 -8.38 -25.70
C ASP A 37 -8.96 -8.88 -27.13
N GLU A 38 -8.69 -10.18 -27.36
CA GLU A 38 -8.49 -10.76 -28.71
C GLU A 38 -9.77 -11.33 -29.36
N GLU A 39 -10.77 -11.78 -28.58
CA GLU A 39 -12.02 -12.33 -29.15
C GLU A 39 -12.94 -11.23 -29.73
N ASP A 40 -12.88 -10.00 -29.23
CA ASP A 40 -13.80 -8.92 -29.64
C ASP A 40 -13.43 -8.25 -30.98
N GLU A 41 -12.16 -8.30 -31.42
CA GLU A 41 -11.80 -7.90 -32.79
C GLU A 41 -12.02 -9.04 -33.82
N ALA A 42 -11.91 -10.30 -33.39
CA ALA A 42 -12.16 -11.46 -34.27
C ALA A 42 -13.66 -11.70 -34.54
N ALA A 43 -14.55 -11.18 -33.68
CA ALA A 43 -16.00 -11.34 -33.81
C ALA A 43 -16.64 -10.55 -34.98
N LEU A 44 -15.92 -9.60 -35.60
CA LEU A 44 -16.41 -8.84 -36.76
C LEU A 44 -16.01 -9.43 -38.12
N MET A 45 -15.23 -10.51 -38.16
CA MET A 45 -14.61 -11.02 -39.39
C MET A 45 -14.61 -12.55 -39.51
N ARG A 46 -15.75 -13.25 -39.29
CA ARG A 46 -15.88 -14.64 -39.78
C ARG A 46 -17.23 -14.99 -40.43
N PRO A 47 -17.24 -15.45 -41.69
CA PRO A 47 -18.37 -16.12 -42.28
C PRO A 47 -18.53 -17.55 -41.73
N ARG A 48 -19.79 -17.92 -41.59
CA ARG A 48 -20.35 -19.18 -41.10
C ARG A 48 -19.98 -20.34 -42.01
N ASN A 49 -19.44 -21.44 -41.45
CA ASN A 49 -19.66 -22.79 -41.98
C ASN A 49 -19.46 -23.88 -40.89
N PRO A 50 -20.27 -24.96 -40.91
CA PRO A 50 -20.20 -26.06 -39.96
C PRO A 50 -19.33 -27.22 -40.49
N THR A 51 -18.80 -28.06 -39.59
CA THR A 51 -18.81 -29.55 -39.66
C THR A 51 -17.99 -30.14 -38.49
N GLU A 52 -18.64 -31.07 -37.78
CA GLU A 52 -18.24 -32.05 -36.75
C GLU A 52 -17.03 -32.97 -37.11
N PRO A 53 -16.62 -34.00 -36.31
CA PRO A 53 -16.87 -34.34 -34.89
C PRO A 53 -15.62 -34.87 -34.10
N GLN A 54 -15.84 -35.14 -32.80
CA GLN A 54 -15.29 -36.21 -31.94
C GLN A 54 -13.81 -36.65 -32.06
N GLN A 55 -13.10 -36.61 -30.92
CA GLN A 55 -12.42 -37.82 -30.41
C GLN A 55 -12.14 -37.78 -28.90
N ARG A 56 -12.19 -38.99 -28.33
CA ARG A 56 -12.21 -39.36 -26.91
C ARG A 56 -10.81 -39.70 -26.36
N HIS A 57 -10.76 -39.88 -25.03
CA HIS A 57 -9.77 -40.62 -24.22
C HIS A 57 -8.51 -39.81 -23.83
N ALA A 58 -7.91 -39.94 -22.65
CA ALA A 58 -8.04 -40.89 -21.56
C ALA A 58 -7.60 -40.24 -20.23
N SER A 59 -8.11 -40.78 -19.13
CA SER A 59 -7.74 -40.49 -17.75
C SER A 59 -6.43 -41.19 -17.38
N THR A 60 -5.53 -40.52 -16.65
CA THR A 60 -4.46 -41.19 -15.91
C THR A 60 -4.28 -40.53 -14.55
N SER A 61 -4.68 -41.26 -13.52
CA SER A 61 -4.53 -40.96 -12.10
C SER A 61 -3.34 -41.72 -11.51
N LEU A 62 -2.41 -41.02 -10.86
CA LEU A 62 -1.40 -41.59 -9.94
C LEU A 62 -1.16 -40.55 -8.83
N SER A 63 -1.73 -40.72 -7.63
CA SER A 63 -1.12 -41.38 -6.45
C SER A 63 0.25 -40.78 -6.08
N SER A 64 0.42 -40.07 -4.96
CA SER A 64 0.46 -40.57 -3.57
C SER A 64 1.89 -40.39 -3.04
N SER A 65 2.07 -39.55 -2.02
CA SER A 65 2.86 -39.85 -0.81
C SER A 65 3.12 -38.57 0.00
N GLN A 66 2.52 -38.50 1.19
CA GLN A 66 2.93 -37.60 2.27
C GLN A 66 4.18 -38.15 2.98
N PRO A 67 4.98 -37.28 3.59
CA PRO A 67 5.64 -37.66 4.83
C PRO A 67 5.53 -36.61 5.96
N LEU A 68 4.94 -37.09 7.06
CA LEU A 68 5.38 -37.05 8.46
C LEU A 68 6.10 -35.81 9.02
N SER A 69 5.46 -35.23 10.04
CA SER A 69 5.97 -34.20 10.95
C SER A 69 6.94 -34.75 12.00
N PRO A 70 7.93 -33.97 12.48
CA PRO A 70 8.69 -34.30 13.69
C PRO A 70 8.16 -33.60 14.95
N LEU A 71 8.17 -34.37 16.04
CA LEU A 71 7.86 -34.02 17.43
C LEU A 71 8.64 -32.81 17.98
N HIS A 72 7.96 -32.00 18.77
CA HIS A 72 8.53 -30.97 19.65
C HIS A 72 8.76 -31.55 21.06
N PRO A 73 9.96 -31.42 21.67
CA PRO A 73 10.14 -31.72 23.08
C PRO A 73 9.73 -30.51 23.95
N GLN A 74 8.91 -30.82 24.94
CA GLN A 74 8.36 -29.92 25.95
C GLN A 74 9.36 -29.84 27.12
N SER A 75 10.07 -28.74 27.27
CA SER A 75 10.97 -28.52 28.41
C SER A 75 10.23 -27.81 29.53
N GLN A 76 9.76 -28.60 30.51
CA GLN A 76 9.31 -28.11 31.81
C GLN A 76 10.55 -27.72 32.64
N SER A 77 10.60 -26.46 33.08
CA SER A 77 11.55 -26.00 34.10
C SER A 77 10.73 -25.42 35.24
N GLN A 78 10.52 -26.24 36.27
CA GLN A 78 10.05 -25.83 37.58
C GLN A 78 11.24 -25.34 38.41
N SER A 79 11.07 -24.22 39.10
CA SER A 79 11.93 -23.84 40.21
C SER A 79 11.08 -23.11 41.24
N PRO A 80 10.87 -23.68 42.44
CA PRO A 80 10.33 -22.95 43.57
C PRO A 80 11.48 -22.44 44.42
N ARG A 81 11.48 -21.15 44.81
CA ARG A 81 12.12 -20.79 46.07
C ARG A 81 11.60 -19.48 46.66
N ASN A 82 10.88 -19.70 47.75
CA ASN A 82 10.52 -18.77 48.82
C ASN A 82 11.60 -17.75 49.14
N ARG A 83 11.22 -16.47 49.22
CA ARG A 83 11.97 -15.49 50.01
C ARG A 83 11.02 -14.50 50.69
N ALA A 84 11.00 -14.62 52.02
CA ALA A 84 10.71 -13.64 53.07
C ALA A 84 9.69 -12.53 52.77
N ALA A 85 8.52 -12.66 53.42
CA ALA A 85 7.52 -11.62 53.54
C ALA A 85 8.02 -10.47 54.43
N ALA A 86 8.39 -9.34 53.81
CA ALA A 86 8.41 -8.05 54.48
C ALA A 86 6.99 -7.46 54.41
N LYS A 87 6.36 -7.25 55.57
CA LYS A 87 5.07 -6.57 55.70
C LYS A 87 5.23 -5.09 55.33
N LEU A 88 4.93 -4.75 54.08
CA LEU A 88 4.72 -3.37 53.65
C LEU A 88 3.30 -2.91 54.03
N PRO A 89 3.11 -1.62 54.36
CA PRO A 89 1.81 -1.06 54.71
C PRO A 89 0.80 -1.22 53.57
N PRO A 90 -0.51 -1.31 53.86
CA PRO A 90 -1.57 -1.48 52.86
C PRO A 90 -1.58 -0.25 51.95
N THR A 91 -0.88 -0.37 50.82
CA THR A 91 -0.93 0.62 49.76
C THR A 91 -2.28 0.41 49.11
N LEU A 92 -3.20 1.35 49.31
CA LEU A 92 -4.50 1.40 48.64
C LEU A 92 -4.25 1.25 47.15
N THR A 93 -4.38 0.02 46.66
CA THR A 93 -4.16 -0.35 45.29
C THR A 93 -5.43 0.06 44.57
N CYS A 94 -5.58 1.37 44.35
CA CYS A 94 -6.37 1.84 43.23
C CYS A 94 -5.65 1.24 42.02
N ASN A 95 -6.14 0.11 41.51
CA ASN A 95 -5.85 -0.30 40.16
C ASN A 95 -6.68 0.68 39.32
N PRO A 96 -6.11 1.79 38.80
CA PRO A 96 -6.77 2.43 37.68
C PRO A 96 -6.85 1.31 36.64
N GLU A 97 -8.07 0.85 36.37
CA GLU A 97 -8.33 0.00 35.22
C GLU A 97 -7.69 0.72 34.05
N LEU A 98 -6.53 0.21 33.61
CA LEU A 98 -5.77 0.84 32.56
C LEU A 98 -6.74 0.92 31.40
N PRO A 99 -6.97 2.12 30.81
CA PRO A 99 -7.89 2.25 29.70
C PRO A 99 -7.54 1.16 28.70
N PRO A 100 -8.55 0.45 28.15
CA PRO A 100 -8.35 -0.74 27.34
C PRO A 100 -7.21 -0.49 26.39
N ALA A 101 -6.25 -1.42 26.32
CA ALA A 101 -5.05 -1.26 25.52
C ALA A 101 -5.47 -1.02 24.06
N TYR A 102 -5.64 0.24 23.70
CA TYR A 102 -6.17 0.63 22.42
C TYR A 102 -5.16 0.12 21.40
N SER A 103 -5.60 -0.80 20.54
CA SER A 103 -4.74 -1.33 19.50
C SER A 103 -4.19 -0.15 18.70
N SER A 104 -2.87 -0.09 18.60
CA SER A 104 -2.12 0.97 17.93
C SER A 104 -2.63 1.26 16.51
N LEU A 105 -3.24 0.26 15.89
CA LEU A 105 -3.86 0.34 14.59
C LEU A 105 -5.33 -0.04 14.74
N ASP A 106 -6.20 0.83 14.26
CA ASP A 106 -7.58 0.47 14.00
C ASP A 106 -7.56 -0.50 12.81
N ALA A 107 -7.60 -1.80 13.12
CA ALA A 107 -7.70 -2.84 12.12
C ALA A 107 -9.00 -2.71 11.32
N LEU A 108 -10.02 -2.06 11.90
CA LEU A 108 -11.33 -1.85 11.29
C LEU A 108 -11.35 -0.65 10.35
N ALA A 109 -10.30 0.18 10.29
CA ALA A 109 -10.25 1.30 9.35
C ALA A 109 -10.21 0.79 7.90
N HIS A 110 -11.36 0.90 7.23
CA HIS A 110 -11.59 0.50 5.83
C HIS A 110 -11.87 1.70 4.91
N SER A 111 -12.22 2.86 5.45
CA SER A 111 -12.53 4.05 4.66
C SER A 111 -11.52 5.16 4.91
N PHE A 112 -10.97 5.71 3.83
CA PHE A 112 -9.88 6.68 3.84
C PHE A 112 -10.24 7.92 3.04
N ARG A 113 -9.74 9.07 3.46
CA ARG A 113 -9.84 10.35 2.75
C ARG A 113 -8.49 11.01 2.67
N LEU A 114 -8.11 11.41 1.46
CA LEU A 114 -6.86 12.11 1.22
C LEU A 114 -7.09 13.60 1.44
N SER A 115 -6.55 14.12 2.54
CA SER A 115 -6.52 15.54 2.86
C SER A 115 -5.05 15.90 3.07
N ALA A 116 -4.35 16.02 1.95
CA ALA A 116 -2.90 16.09 1.93
C ALA A 116 -2.35 17.23 2.81
N PRO A 117 -1.24 17.00 3.53
CA PRO A 117 -0.31 15.87 3.41
C PRO A 117 -0.72 14.61 4.19
N LEU A 118 -1.97 14.51 4.68
CA LEU A 118 -2.42 13.41 5.51
C LEU A 118 -3.51 12.57 4.84
N VAL A 119 -3.54 11.28 5.15
CA VAL A 119 -4.63 10.38 4.80
C VAL A 119 -5.35 9.99 6.08
N TYR A 120 -6.61 10.39 6.18
CA TYR A 120 -7.46 10.16 7.34
C TYR A 120 -8.27 8.90 7.16
N ALA A 121 -8.47 8.13 8.23
CA ALA A 121 -9.63 7.27 8.28
C ALA A 121 -10.90 8.16 8.35
N THR A 122 -12.03 7.72 7.81
CA THR A 122 -13.28 8.53 7.86
C THR A 122 -14.42 7.86 8.59
N LYS A 123 -14.75 6.60 8.28
CA LYS A 123 -15.92 5.91 8.86
C LYS A 123 -15.71 5.49 10.32
N THR A 124 -14.51 5.03 10.68
CA THR A 124 -14.24 4.50 12.02
C THR A 124 -13.68 5.54 12.98
N SER A 125 -12.89 6.48 12.47
CA SER A 125 -12.25 7.52 13.25
C SER A 125 -11.79 8.63 12.31
N GLN A 126 -11.82 9.90 12.72
CA GLN A 126 -11.23 11.02 11.96
C GLN A 126 -9.73 11.21 12.25
N THR A 127 -8.99 10.12 12.42
CA THR A 127 -7.55 10.17 12.77
C THR A 127 -6.68 9.98 11.52
N PRO A 128 -5.57 10.74 11.37
CA PRO A 128 -4.66 10.55 10.25
C PRO A 128 -3.87 9.25 10.45
N ARG A 129 -3.80 8.44 9.40
CA ARG A 129 -3.14 7.12 9.40
C ARG A 129 -1.87 7.10 8.57
N TYR A 130 -1.85 7.87 7.50
CA TYR A 130 -0.68 8.01 6.65
C TYR A 130 -0.31 9.47 6.49
N GLN A 131 0.97 9.70 6.28
CA GLN A 131 1.52 10.98 5.90
C GLN A 131 2.24 10.82 4.58
N VAL A 132 2.06 11.80 3.70
CA VAL A 132 2.77 11.91 2.43
C VAL A 132 3.71 13.10 2.44
N MET A 133 4.83 12.98 1.73
CA MET A 133 5.79 14.06 1.51
C MET A 133 6.13 14.11 0.03
N GLN A 134 6.02 15.29 -0.57
CA GLN A 134 6.49 15.53 -1.93
C GLN A 134 7.89 16.13 -1.91
N GLU A 135 8.68 15.71 -2.88
CA GLU A 135 9.94 16.32 -3.19
C GLU A 135 9.91 16.94 -4.58
N PHE A 136 10.57 18.09 -4.67
CA PHE A 136 10.52 18.96 -5.83
C PHE A 136 11.90 19.11 -6.47
N THR A 137 11.91 19.25 -7.79
CA THR A 137 13.09 19.64 -8.54
C THR A 137 13.43 21.10 -8.22
N ARG A 138 14.60 21.57 -8.71
CA ARG A 138 14.97 22.99 -8.61
C ARG A 138 13.94 23.92 -9.25
N SER A 139 13.24 23.45 -10.28
CA SER A 139 12.17 24.16 -10.99
C SER A 139 10.80 24.08 -10.30
N GLY A 140 10.71 23.47 -9.10
CA GLY A 140 9.46 23.37 -8.36
C GLY A 140 8.47 22.33 -8.91
N ARG A 141 8.93 21.42 -9.79
CA ARG A 141 8.11 20.31 -10.27
C ARG A 141 8.25 19.12 -9.31
N PRO A 142 7.16 18.44 -8.94
CA PRO A 142 7.26 17.25 -8.12
C PRO A 142 8.00 16.18 -8.94
N TRP A 143 8.85 15.42 -8.29
CA TRP A 143 9.53 14.30 -8.96
C TRP A 143 9.48 13.02 -8.14
N ARG A 144 9.25 13.16 -6.83
CA ARG A 144 9.17 12.03 -5.91
C ARG A 144 8.10 12.27 -4.85
N LEU A 145 7.38 11.21 -4.50
CA LEU A 145 6.40 11.19 -3.43
C LEU A 145 6.77 10.05 -2.47
N ASN A 146 6.84 10.35 -1.19
CA ASN A 146 7.07 9.35 -0.14
C ASN A 146 5.80 9.20 0.68
N ILE A 147 5.48 7.98 1.09
CA ILE A 147 4.38 7.70 2.01
C ILE A 147 4.89 6.88 3.20
N ARG A 148 4.46 7.29 4.39
CA ARG A 148 4.71 6.56 5.64
C ARG A 148 3.42 6.34 6.41
N ARG A 149 3.46 5.36 7.30
CA ARG A 149 2.43 5.15 8.32
C ARG A 149 2.75 6.04 9.53
N LEU A 150 1.72 6.69 10.07
CA LEU A 150 1.86 7.46 11.31
C LEU A 150 1.84 6.53 12.52
N MET A 151 2.66 6.86 13.50
CA MET A 151 2.65 6.20 14.80
C MET A 151 1.40 6.60 15.58
N PRO A 152 0.89 5.75 16.50
CA PRO A 152 -0.33 6.05 17.27
C PRO A 152 -0.26 7.36 18.07
N ARG A 153 0.95 7.75 18.51
CA ARG A 153 1.16 9.03 19.19
C ARG A 153 1.01 10.22 18.24
N GLU A 154 1.54 10.10 17.02
CA GLU A 154 1.43 11.13 15.98
C GLU A 154 -0.03 11.28 15.52
N SER A 155 -0.70 10.15 15.27
CA SER A 155 -2.11 10.11 14.88
C SER A 155 -3.03 10.74 15.93
N ARG A 156 -2.77 10.52 17.23
CA ARG A 156 -3.57 11.11 18.31
C ARG A 156 -3.28 12.59 18.52
N ALA A 157 -2.03 13.02 18.41
CA ALA A 157 -1.69 14.44 18.53
C ALA A 157 -2.28 15.29 17.38
N ASN A 158 -2.66 14.64 16.26
CA ASN A 158 -3.13 15.29 15.05
C ASN A 158 -4.46 14.72 14.55
N SER A 159 -5.17 14.00 15.41
CA SER A 159 -6.59 13.78 15.19
C SER A 159 -7.20 15.15 15.04
N LEU A 160 -7.98 15.37 13.98
CA LEU A 160 -8.66 16.65 13.81
C LEU A 160 -9.37 16.94 15.13
N SER A 161 -8.92 17.96 15.87
CA SER A 161 -9.83 18.70 16.70
C SER A 161 -10.90 19.11 15.72
N THR A 162 -12.07 18.47 15.79
CA THR A 162 -13.27 18.92 15.07
C THR A 162 -13.19 20.43 15.06
N PRO A 163 -13.23 21.10 13.89
CA PRO A 163 -13.28 22.55 13.89
C PRO A 163 -14.52 22.88 14.72
N ILE A 164 -14.29 23.27 15.98
CA ILE A 164 -15.22 24.11 16.70
C ILE A 164 -15.21 25.30 15.78
N SER A 165 -16.27 25.41 14.98
CA SER A 165 -16.57 26.53 14.13
C SER A 165 -16.06 27.76 14.87
N SER A 166 -15.00 28.35 14.36
CA SER A 166 -14.47 29.64 14.82
C SER A 166 -15.42 30.76 14.40
N SER A 167 -16.73 30.49 14.46
CA SER A 167 -17.79 31.42 14.77
C SER A 167 -17.94 31.52 16.30
N SER A 168 -16.83 31.66 17.04
CA SER A 168 -16.91 32.34 18.33
C SER A 168 -16.97 33.83 18.01
N THR A 169 -18.17 34.25 17.60
CA THR A 169 -18.65 35.61 17.73
C THR A 169 -18.71 35.92 19.23
N SER A 170 -17.55 36.02 19.88
CA SER A 170 -17.48 36.65 21.20
C SER A 170 -17.57 38.14 20.96
N THR A 171 -18.81 38.60 20.83
CA THR A 171 -19.20 40.00 20.93
C THR A 171 -18.94 40.46 22.36
N SER A 172 -17.67 40.61 22.70
CA SER A 172 -17.22 41.29 23.92
C SER A 172 -16.53 42.55 23.44
N ALA A 173 -17.31 43.63 23.40
CA ALA A 173 -16.81 44.96 23.12
C ALA A 173 -15.65 45.33 24.05
N SER A 174 -14.80 46.23 23.56
CA SER A 174 -13.73 46.95 24.28
C SER A 174 -12.47 46.14 24.60
N THR A 175 -11.48 46.20 23.72
CA THR A 175 -10.20 46.93 23.90
C THR A 175 -9.35 46.68 22.64
N ALA A 176 -8.79 47.73 22.04
CA ALA A 176 -8.04 47.69 20.78
C ALA A 176 -6.67 47.00 20.92
N THR A 177 -6.67 45.68 21.15
CA THR A 177 -5.46 44.86 21.19
C THR A 177 -5.33 44.12 19.86
N ALA A 178 -4.14 44.22 19.26
CA ALA A 178 -3.81 43.71 17.92
C ALA A 178 -4.29 42.26 17.70
N PRO A 179 -4.73 41.91 16.47
CA PRO A 179 -5.20 40.57 16.16
C PRO A 179 -4.11 39.53 16.51
N PRO A 180 -4.44 38.46 17.27
CA PRO A 180 -3.48 37.42 17.60
C PRO A 180 -2.97 36.80 16.31
N ALA A 181 -1.64 36.79 16.15
CA ALA A 181 -1.00 36.17 15.00
C ALA A 181 -1.47 34.71 14.89
N PRO A 182 -1.80 34.22 13.67
CA PRO A 182 -2.24 32.85 13.48
C PRO A 182 -1.15 31.91 14.00
N THR A 183 -1.45 31.20 15.09
CA THR A 183 -0.54 30.20 15.63
C THR A 183 -0.43 29.07 14.61
N PRO A 184 0.76 28.81 14.04
CA PRO A 184 0.91 27.75 13.05
C PRO A 184 0.52 26.44 13.72
N HIS A 185 -0.50 25.77 13.16
CA HIS A 185 -0.88 24.45 13.64
C HIS A 185 0.36 23.55 13.64
N PRO A 186 0.60 22.79 14.72
CA PRO A 186 1.78 21.94 14.83
C PRO A 186 1.78 20.95 13.67
N ARG A 187 2.68 21.15 12.70
CA ARG A 187 2.83 20.27 11.55
C ARG A 187 3.63 19.05 12.01
N ILE A 188 3.09 17.85 11.78
CA ILE A 188 3.87 16.62 11.95
C ILE A 188 5.05 16.68 10.99
N ARG A 189 6.27 16.70 11.52
CA ARG A 189 7.47 16.56 10.68
C ARG A 189 7.44 15.18 10.02
N TYR A 190 7.74 15.13 8.73
CA TYR A 190 7.85 13.86 8.04
C TYR A 190 9.07 13.08 8.57
N ASP A 191 8.83 11.85 9.02
CA ASP A 191 9.87 10.93 9.46
C ASP A 191 10.30 10.06 8.28
N GLU A 192 11.48 10.35 7.72
CA GLU A 192 12.01 9.65 6.57
C GLU A 192 12.28 8.17 6.86
N ASP A 193 12.71 7.85 8.09
CA ASP A 193 12.95 6.47 8.49
C ASP A 193 11.64 5.68 8.36
N GLY A 194 10.52 6.23 8.83
CA GLY A 194 9.19 5.64 8.74
C GLY A 194 8.66 5.38 7.30
N THR A 195 9.35 5.81 6.25
CA THR A 195 8.89 5.68 4.86
C THR A 195 8.66 4.22 4.47
N MET A 196 7.46 3.92 3.96
CA MET A 196 7.09 2.60 3.47
C MET A 196 7.37 2.48 1.97
N TYR A 197 6.87 3.44 1.19
CA TYR A 197 7.03 3.44 -0.25
C TYR A 197 7.55 4.79 -0.72
N THR A 198 8.43 4.73 -1.73
CA THR A 198 8.85 5.87 -2.54
C THR A 198 8.30 5.70 -3.93
N MET A 199 7.74 6.78 -4.47
CA MET A 199 6.99 6.80 -5.72
C MET A 199 7.58 7.88 -6.64
N THR A 200 7.68 7.56 -7.92
CA THR A 200 8.02 8.49 -9.01
C THR A 200 6.85 8.49 -10.01
N SER A 201 6.97 9.24 -11.10
CA SER A 201 5.98 9.19 -12.19
C SER A 201 5.86 7.81 -12.86
N HIS A 202 6.85 6.93 -12.70
CA HIS A 202 6.94 5.68 -13.47
C HIS A 202 6.93 4.43 -12.59
N GLU A 203 7.39 4.52 -11.35
CA GLU A 203 7.49 3.37 -10.45
C GLU A 203 7.26 3.73 -8.99
N MET A 204 6.81 2.74 -8.23
CA MET A 204 6.75 2.72 -6.78
C MET A 204 7.61 1.58 -6.23
N ARG A 205 8.40 1.86 -5.19
CA ARG A 205 9.31 0.89 -4.55
C ARG A 205 9.10 0.85 -3.05
N GLY A 206 9.01 -0.36 -2.50
CA GLY A 206 8.98 -0.60 -1.07
C GLY A 206 10.35 -0.46 -0.41
N LEU A 207 10.42 0.28 0.70
CA LEU A 207 11.65 0.53 1.47
C LEU A 207 11.78 -0.33 2.73
N ARG A 208 10.69 -0.97 3.18
CA ARG A 208 10.68 -1.78 4.41
C ARG A 208 10.52 -3.27 4.10
N SER A 209 10.96 -4.14 5.00
CA SER A 209 10.78 -5.59 4.88
C SER A 209 9.30 -6.01 4.90
N SER A 210 8.44 -5.19 5.51
CA SER A 210 6.98 -5.39 5.53
C SER A 210 6.29 -4.93 4.24
N THR A 211 7.00 -4.26 3.33
CA THR A 211 6.43 -3.76 2.06
C THR A 211 6.68 -4.74 0.92
N LEU A 212 5.88 -4.63 -0.14
CA LEU A 212 6.06 -5.48 -1.32
C LEU A 212 7.39 -5.11 -2.00
N GLY A 213 8.36 -6.02 -1.94
CA GLY A 213 9.66 -5.85 -2.60
C GLY A 213 9.55 -5.96 -4.12
N GLY A 214 10.46 -5.34 -4.87
CA GLY A 214 10.41 -5.26 -6.33
C GLY A 214 10.01 -3.87 -6.81
N ILE A 215 9.55 -3.78 -8.06
CA ILE A 215 9.11 -2.53 -8.68
C ILE A 215 7.61 -2.64 -8.90
N ILE A 216 6.87 -1.59 -8.59
CA ILE A 216 5.44 -1.52 -8.89
C ILE A 216 5.25 -0.46 -9.98
N ARG A 217 4.57 -0.80 -11.06
CA ARG A 217 4.31 0.07 -12.22
C ARG A 217 2.82 0.34 -12.37
N LEU A 218 2.51 1.51 -12.91
CA LEU A 218 1.16 1.89 -13.33
C LEU A 218 1.10 1.84 -14.84
N GLU A 219 0.16 1.06 -15.37
CA GLU A 219 -0.21 1.08 -16.78
C GLU A 219 -1.62 1.62 -16.92
N THR A 220 -1.83 2.46 -17.92
CA THR A 220 -3.13 3.03 -18.24
C THR A 220 -3.54 2.60 -19.64
N GLY A 221 -4.83 2.39 -19.83
CA GLY A 221 -5.39 2.07 -21.14
C GLY A 221 -6.87 2.40 -21.22
N SER A 222 -7.46 2.12 -22.38
CA SER A 222 -8.88 2.31 -22.62
C SER A 222 -9.41 1.18 -23.49
N SER A 223 -10.58 0.68 -23.17
CA SER A 223 -11.35 -0.26 -24.00
C SER A 223 -12.69 0.40 -24.37
N LEU A 224 -13.20 0.09 -25.56
CA LEU A 224 -14.47 0.64 -26.07
C LEU A 224 -15.65 0.31 -25.14
N LEU A 225 -15.69 -0.91 -24.58
CA LEU A 225 -16.78 -1.36 -23.71
C LEU A 225 -16.54 -0.98 -22.25
N SER A 226 -15.30 -1.15 -21.76
CA SER A 226 -14.99 -0.99 -20.34
C SER A 226 -14.60 0.44 -19.94
N GLY A 227 -14.28 1.30 -20.91
CA GLY A 227 -13.77 2.64 -20.67
C GLY A 227 -12.30 2.66 -20.27
N LYS A 228 -11.87 3.73 -19.59
CA LYS A 228 -10.48 3.86 -19.10
C LYS A 228 -10.23 2.87 -17.96
N TRP A 229 -9.10 2.18 -18.03
CA TRP A 229 -8.63 1.26 -17.00
C TRP A 229 -7.20 1.59 -16.59
N ILE A 230 -6.85 1.16 -15.38
CA ILE A 230 -5.51 1.28 -14.83
C ILE A 230 -5.10 -0.09 -14.28
N LYS A 231 -3.91 -0.57 -14.61
CA LYS A 231 -3.32 -1.78 -14.03
C LYS A 231 -2.14 -1.38 -13.16
N VAL A 232 -2.14 -1.88 -11.93
CA VAL A 232 -1.00 -1.80 -11.01
C VAL A 232 -0.26 -3.13 -11.11
N LEU A 233 0.91 -3.11 -11.74
CA LEU A 233 1.74 -4.28 -11.97
C LEU A 233 2.85 -4.36 -10.93
N HIS A 234 3.08 -5.56 -10.40
CA HIS A 234 4.28 -5.91 -9.66
C HIS A 234 5.27 -6.56 -10.62
N VAL A 235 6.38 -5.87 -10.80
CA VAL A 235 7.47 -6.25 -11.70
C VAL A 235 8.64 -6.75 -10.86
N THR A 236 9.00 -8.01 -11.07
CA THR A 236 10.14 -8.65 -10.40
C THR A 236 11.08 -9.28 -11.41
N LYS A 237 12.36 -9.43 -11.04
CA LYS A 237 13.29 -10.21 -11.88
C LYS A 237 12.79 -11.63 -11.97
N ASN A 238 12.81 -12.21 -13.16
CA ASN A 238 12.37 -13.57 -13.40
C ASN A 238 13.02 -14.54 -12.39
N ARG A 239 12.17 -15.19 -11.59
CA ARG A 239 12.59 -16.07 -10.48
C ARG A 239 13.46 -17.23 -10.93
N ARG A 240 13.27 -17.68 -12.16
CA ARG A 240 14.02 -18.80 -12.73
C ARG A 240 15.50 -18.44 -12.96
N LYS A 241 15.84 -17.15 -12.96
CA LYS A 241 17.18 -16.61 -13.31
C LYS A 241 17.62 -17.02 -14.72
N ASP A 242 16.65 -17.31 -15.57
CA ASP A 242 16.89 -17.77 -16.94
C ASP A 242 17.44 -16.66 -17.85
N SER A 243 17.54 -15.42 -17.37
CA SER A 243 18.13 -14.31 -18.12
C SER A 243 19.60 -14.56 -18.52
N MET A 244 20.28 -15.49 -17.86
CA MET A 244 21.64 -15.95 -18.23
C MET A 244 21.70 -17.42 -18.65
N ASN A 245 20.55 -18.05 -18.94
CA ASN A 245 20.58 -19.37 -19.56
C ASN A 245 21.04 -19.24 -21.02
N ALA A 246 21.93 -20.11 -21.48
CA ALA A 246 22.48 -20.10 -22.83
C ALA A 246 21.38 -20.14 -23.92
N GLU A 247 20.25 -20.81 -23.66
CA GLU A 247 19.10 -20.82 -24.56
C GLU A 247 18.44 -19.44 -24.66
N ASN A 248 18.33 -18.71 -23.55
CA ASN A 248 17.75 -17.38 -23.54
C ASN A 248 18.72 -16.36 -24.15
N GLU A 249 20.03 -16.51 -23.91
CA GLU A 249 21.05 -15.72 -24.58
C GLU A 249 21.03 -15.92 -26.10
N ALA A 250 20.91 -17.18 -26.57
CA ALA A 250 20.78 -17.48 -27.99
C ALA A 250 19.49 -16.88 -28.59
N ARG A 251 18.37 -16.90 -27.84
CA ARG A 251 17.14 -16.21 -28.23
C ARG A 251 17.33 -14.69 -28.31
N MET A 252 17.94 -14.06 -27.31
CA MET A 252 18.24 -12.63 -27.30
C MET A 252 19.17 -12.23 -28.46
N GLN A 253 20.17 -13.05 -28.79
CA GLN A 253 21.05 -12.80 -29.93
C GLN A 253 20.31 -12.92 -31.27
N ARG A 254 19.34 -13.83 -31.36
CA ARG A 254 18.59 -14.10 -32.60
C ARG A 254 17.44 -13.11 -32.85
N TYR A 255 16.70 -12.76 -31.80
CA TYR A 255 15.46 -11.98 -31.90
C TYR A 255 15.57 -10.58 -31.27
N GLY A 256 16.66 -10.30 -30.57
CA GLY A 256 16.86 -9.06 -29.81
C GLY A 256 16.41 -9.18 -28.35
N TYR A 257 16.68 -8.13 -27.58
CA TYR A 257 16.25 -8.03 -26.19
C TYR A 257 14.74 -7.77 -26.10
N HIS A 258 14.04 -8.62 -25.36
CA HIS A 258 12.63 -8.43 -25.00
C HIS A 258 12.49 -8.30 -23.48
N GLU A 259 11.89 -7.20 -23.01
CA GLU A 259 11.70 -6.93 -21.58
C GLU A 259 10.93 -8.07 -20.88
N ASP A 260 9.98 -8.69 -21.59
CA ASP A 260 9.13 -9.76 -21.06
C ASP A 260 9.88 -11.07 -20.78
N GLU A 261 11.10 -11.24 -21.31
CA GLU A 261 11.95 -12.41 -21.00
C GLU A 261 12.74 -12.24 -19.69
N GLU A 262 13.04 -11.00 -19.30
CA GLU A 262 13.80 -10.68 -18.08
C GLU A 262 12.89 -10.44 -16.86
N TRP A 263 11.70 -9.89 -17.08
CA TRP A 263 10.83 -9.38 -16.02
C TRP A 263 9.52 -10.16 -15.93
N ASP A 264 9.25 -10.69 -14.73
CA ASP A 264 7.95 -11.24 -14.37
C ASP A 264 7.02 -10.09 -13.97
N LYS A 265 5.92 -9.93 -14.72
CA LYS A 265 4.91 -8.89 -14.56
C LYS A 265 3.62 -9.51 -14.03
N ARG A 266 3.26 -9.21 -12.79
CA ARG A 266 2.02 -9.69 -12.16
C ARG A 266 1.06 -8.54 -11.88
N VAL A 267 -0.20 -8.66 -12.30
CA VAL A 267 -1.24 -7.71 -11.89
C VAL A 267 -1.50 -7.84 -10.39
N VAL A 268 -1.33 -6.74 -9.65
CA VAL A 268 -1.69 -6.64 -8.23
C VAL A 268 -3.11 -6.12 -8.10
N PHE A 269 -3.38 -5.01 -8.79
CA PHE A 269 -4.70 -4.39 -8.81
C PHE A 269 -5.08 -3.93 -10.22
N CYS A 270 -6.36 -3.96 -10.55
CA CYS A 270 -6.94 -3.30 -11.70
C CYS A 270 -7.98 -2.29 -11.23
N VAL A 271 -7.98 -1.08 -11.81
CA VAL A 271 -8.95 -0.03 -11.51
C VAL A 271 -9.78 0.25 -12.74
N ARG A 272 -11.10 0.08 -12.62
CA ARG A 272 -12.08 0.33 -13.67
C ARG A 272 -13.23 1.13 -13.10
N ARG A 273 -13.49 2.33 -13.64
CA ARG A 273 -14.58 3.23 -13.19
C ARG A 273 -14.60 3.43 -11.66
N GLY A 274 -13.43 3.63 -11.05
CA GLY A 274 -13.27 3.81 -9.60
C GLY A 274 -13.33 2.53 -8.77
N ARG A 275 -13.68 1.37 -9.35
CA ARG A 275 -13.64 0.07 -8.66
C ARG A 275 -12.25 -0.54 -8.76
N TRP A 276 -11.72 -0.98 -7.63
CA TRP A 276 -10.44 -1.66 -7.51
C TRP A 276 -10.68 -3.16 -7.36
N GLU A 277 -10.05 -3.93 -8.24
CA GLU A 277 -10.07 -5.39 -8.25
C GLU A 277 -8.65 -5.92 -8.03
N ASP A 278 -8.49 -7.07 -7.37
CA ASP A 278 -7.19 -7.73 -7.26
C ASP A 278 -6.83 -8.52 -8.53
N GLY A 279 -5.66 -9.16 -8.54
CA GLY A 279 -5.22 -9.98 -9.68
C GLY A 279 -6.11 -11.21 -9.98
N GLU A 280 -7.10 -11.51 -9.15
CA GLU A 280 -8.12 -12.55 -9.37
C GLU A 280 -9.48 -11.94 -9.82
N GLY A 281 -9.55 -10.62 -10.02
CA GLY A 281 -10.80 -9.92 -10.40
C GLY A 281 -11.75 -9.68 -9.23
N ARG A 282 -11.35 -9.93 -7.98
CA ARG A 282 -12.21 -9.68 -6.82
C ARG A 282 -12.16 -8.22 -6.43
N GLY A 283 -13.32 -7.59 -6.25
CA GLY A 283 -13.40 -6.21 -5.76
C GLY A 283 -12.79 -6.06 -4.36
N VAL A 284 -11.74 -5.25 -4.24
CA VAL A 284 -11.02 -4.97 -2.98
C VAL A 284 -11.16 -3.53 -2.49
N ALA A 285 -11.61 -2.62 -3.35
CA ALA A 285 -11.85 -1.24 -2.97
C ALA A 285 -12.75 -0.50 -3.97
N VAL A 286 -13.26 0.65 -3.58
CA VAL A 286 -13.97 1.61 -4.42
C VAL A 286 -13.52 3.04 -4.10
N GLU A 287 -13.36 3.83 -5.14
CA GLU A 287 -13.16 5.28 -5.06
C GLU A 287 -14.51 5.96 -5.13
N MET A 288 -14.75 6.87 -4.20
CA MET A 288 -15.92 7.74 -4.20
C MET A 288 -15.44 9.18 -4.41
N GLU A 289 -15.95 9.80 -5.46
CA GLU A 289 -15.75 11.23 -5.69
C GLU A 289 -16.92 11.97 -5.05
N THR A 290 -16.65 12.62 -3.92
CA THR A 290 -17.63 13.52 -3.32
C THR A 290 -17.53 14.84 -4.05
N GLN A 291 -18.54 15.13 -4.88
CA GLN A 291 -18.71 16.47 -5.45
C GLN A 291 -18.70 17.46 -4.30
N ALA A 292 -17.72 18.34 -4.31
CA ALA A 292 -17.61 19.34 -3.28
C ALA A 292 -18.59 20.48 -3.57
N GLU A 293 -19.22 20.97 -2.51
CA GLU A 293 -19.99 22.22 -2.57
C GLU A 293 -19.11 23.35 -3.11
N GLU A 294 -19.70 24.27 -3.89
CA GLU A 294 -19.00 25.36 -4.58
C GLU A 294 -17.93 26.00 -3.69
N GLY A 295 -16.65 25.84 -4.08
CA GLY A 295 -15.50 26.45 -3.41
C GLY A 295 -14.73 25.56 -2.44
N LYS A 296 -15.24 24.37 -2.07
CA LYS A 296 -14.43 23.35 -1.36
C LYS A 296 -13.83 22.44 -2.42
N GLY A 297 -12.53 22.11 -2.37
CA GLY A 297 -11.93 21.19 -3.35
C GLY A 297 -12.61 19.82 -3.33
N SER A 298 -12.62 19.10 -4.45
CA SER A 298 -13.19 17.73 -4.50
C SER A 298 -12.50 16.84 -3.47
N SER A 299 -13.30 16.21 -2.61
CA SER A 299 -12.76 15.31 -1.60
C SER A 299 -12.78 13.90 -2.15
N ARG A 300 -11.62 13.25 -2.15
CA ARG A 300 -11.45 11.88 -2.65
C ARG A 300 -11.52 10.93 -1.47
N GLU A 301 -12.53 10.08 -1.51
CA GLU A 301 -12.71 9.01 -0.54
C GLU A 301 -12.38 7.67 -1.18
N PHE A 302 -11.83 6.78 -0.38
CA PHE A 302 -11.36 5.47 -0.80
C PHE A 302 -11.78 4.45 0.25
N GLU A 303 -12.66 3.55 -0.15
CA GLU A 303 -13.20 2.52 0.72
C GLU A 303 -12.70 1.15 0.30
N ILE A 304 -12.04 0.47 1.22
CA ILE A 304 -11.60 -0.91 1.11
C ILE A 304 -12.78 -1.83 1.36
N LEU A 305 -12.97 -2.78 0.45
CA LEU A 305 -13.99 -3.82 0.52
C LEU A 305 -13.39 -5.09 1.13
N GLY A 306 -14.10 -5.67 2.10
CA GLY A 306 -13.71 -6.92 2.76
C GLY A 306 -12.55 -6.77 3.76
N GLU A 307 -12.03 -7.91 4.21
CA GLU A 307 -10.99 -7.98 5.24
C GLU A 307 -9.58 -7.85 4.63
N VAL A 308 -9.22 -6.65 4.18
CA VAL A 308 -7.83 -6.34 3.76
C VAL A 308 -7.07 -5.74 4.92
N THR A 309 -6.16 -6.52 5.52
CA THR A 309 -5.40 -6.11 6.69
C THR A 309 -3.90 -5.99 6.43
N GLY A 310 -3.17 -5.39 7.37
CA GLY A 310 -1.72 -5.39 7.40
C GLY A 310 -1.04 -4.77 6.17
N PRO A 311 0.04 -5.40 5.65
CA PRO A 311 0.79 -4.91 4.49
C PRO A 311 0.00 -4.72 3.21
N ARG A 312 -1.03 -5.57 2.98
CA ARG A 312 -1.85 -5.49 1.76
C ARG A 312 -2.68 -4.20 1.75
N ARG A 313 -3.17 -3.78 2.92
CA ARG A 313 -3.85 -2.49 3.10
C ARG A 313 -2.92 -1.32 2.84
N ASP A 314 -1.71 -1.36 3.39
CA ASP A 314 -0.70 -0.31 3.16
C ASP A 314 -0.38 -0.16 1.68
N LEU A 315 -0.18 -1.29 1.00
CA LEU A 315 0.06 -1.32 -0.43
C LEU A 315 -1.11 -0.72 -1.21
N LEU A 316 -2.34 -1.15 -0.90
CA LEU A 316 -3.56 -0.67 -1.57
C LEU A 316 -3.75 0.85 -1.41
N VAL A 317 -3.63 1.37 -0.18
CA VAL A 317 -3.71 2.82 0.08
C VAL A 317 -2.56 3.57 -0.60
N SER A 318 -1.36 3.02 -0.60
CA SER A 318 -0.20 3.61 -1.28
C SER A 318 -0.42 3.69 -2.80
N CYS A 319 -0.93 2.62 -3.42
CA CYS A 319 -1.28 2.60 -4.84
C CYS A 319 -2.36 3.62 -5.19
N TRP A 320 -3.37 3.77 -4.34
CA TRP A 320 -4.42 4.79 -4.52
C TRP A 320 -3.85 6.21 -4.48
N VAL A 321 -3.07 6.53 -3.44
CA VAL A 321 -2.36 7.82 -3.31
C VAL A 321 -1.45 8.07 -4.52
N TRP A 322 -0.72 7.04 -4.95
CA TRP A 322 0.19 7.13 -6.09
C TRP A 322 -0.55 7.42 -7.40
N LYS A 323 -1.63 6.68 -7.69
CA LYS A 323 -2.53 6.92 -8.83
C LYS A 323 -3.03 8.36 -8.83
N THR A 324 -3.55 8.83 -7.70
CA THR A 324 -4.07 10.19 -7.56
C THR A 324 -2.98 11.24 -7.78
N TRP A 325 -1.75 11.00 -7.33
CA TRP A 325 -0.64 11.92 -7.60
C TRP A 325 -0.23 11.95 -9.07
N VAL A 326 -0.05 10.78 -9.70
CA VAL A 326 0.45 10.68 -11.08
C VAL A 326 -0.59 11.15 -12.10
N LEU A 327 -1.85 10.71 -11.96
CA LEU A 327 -2.87 10.94 -12.98
C LEU A 327 -3.63 12.26 -12.79
N GLU A 328 -3.75 12.72 -11.55
CA GLU A 328 -4.63 13.86 -11.21
C GLU A 328 -3.85 15.06 -10.66
N GLY A 329 -2.52 14.94 -10.48
CA GLY A 329 -1.66 16.06 -10.13
C GLY A 329 -1.82 16.54 -8.68
N LEU A 330 -1.76 15.63 -7.71
CA LEU A 330 -1.91 15.97 -6.29
C LEU A 330 -0.91 17.07 -5.85
N ARG A 331 -1.46 18.14 -5.27
CA ARG A 331 -0.75 19.31 -4.69
C ARG A 331 -1.48 19.77 -3.43
N TRP A 332 -0.74 20.36 -2.49
CA TRP A 332 -1.33 20.98 -1.30
C TRP A 332 -0.65 22.31 -0.95
N GLU A 333 -1.35 23.12 -0.18
CA GLU A 333 -0.87 24.43 0.25
C GLU A 333 0.30 24.29 1.24
N GLY A 334 1.33 25.12 1.08
CA GLY A 334 2.54 25.04 1.91
C GLY A 334 3.51 23.94 1.52
N ASP A 335 3.28 23.24 0.40
CA ASP A 335 4.21 22.29 -0.22
C ASP A 335 5.37 23.00 -0.94
N VAL A 336 5.94 23.99 -0.28
CA VAL A 336 7.04 24.80 -0.80
C VAL A 336 8.34 24.15 -0.34
N LYS A 337 9.04 23.54 -1.30
CA LYS A 337 10.48 23.24 -1.33
C LYS A 337 11.15 23.13 0.05
N GLY A 338 11.09 21.94 0.65
CA GLY A 338 11.94 21.48 1.75
C GLY A 338 12.23 22.53 2.83
N TRP A 339 11.44 22.50 3.89
CA TRP A 339 11.81 23.18 5.14
C TRP A 339 13.09 22.58 5.74
#